data_AF-A0A7C9J753-F1
#
_entry.id   AF-A0A7C9J753-F1
#
_cell.length_a   1.000
_cell.length_b   1.000
_cell.length_c   1.000
_cell.angle_alpha   90.00
_cell.angle_beta   90.00
_cell.angle_gamma   90.00
#
_symmetry.space_group_name_H-M   'P 1'
#
loop_
_entity.id
_entity.type
_entity.pdbx_description
1 polymer ?
#
loop_
_entity_poly.entity_id
_entity_poly.type
_entity_poly.pdbx_seq_one_letter_code
_entity_poly.pdbx_strand_id
1 'polypeptide(L)'
;MLDQLAQINMSIYFQTIVFIALMALVVRLHWKIGSVPHLLLCAVKYGVFVLIFIYLFLNWASDVNPTLRNSSILIMTLINLFMLWNAIVAAVELPYRRALTSCVDGVCTSSDLEQAFSSGKRFYKLRYFFAALTSGSSPWHFLSSIAAERTRDDLHRVFIGLDPKASVFGAKLYFHFLRNQLAADKSMPADKRSERLRAVEALGRDPWLTEKTSDFLHHLLAAPEDLLDAGLKDSLIDEGKMV
;
A
#
# COMPACT_ATOMS: atom_id res chain seq x y z
N MET A 1 -43.15 -2.43 14.37
CA MET A 1 -41.85 -2.04 13.76
C MET A 1 -40.83 -3.18 13.83
N LEU A 2 -40.75 -3.92 14.95
CA LEU A 2 -40.01 -5.20 15.04
C LEU A 2 -40.62 -6.32 14.16
N ASP A 3 -41.94 -6.34 13.97
CA ASP A 3 -42.59 -7.36 13.11
C ASP A 3 -42.33 -7.17 11.60
N GLN A 4 -41.97 -5.96 11.17
CA GLN A 4 -41.52 -5.71 9.79
C GLN A 4 -40.08 -6.21 9.55
N LEU A 5 -39.27 -6.32 10.61
CA LEU A 5 -37.99 -7.03 10.58
C LEU A 5 -38.17 -8.56 10.68
N ALA A 6 -39.34 -9.05 11.08
CA ALA A 6 -39.64 -10.48 11.18
C ALA A 6 -40.26 -11.05 9.88
N GLN A 7 -40.90 -10.22 9.04
CA GLN A 7 -41.38 -10.61 7.70
C GLN A 7 -40.25 -10.72 6.65
N ILE A 8 -39.00 -10.89 7.08
CA ILE A 8 -37.88 -11.25 6.21
C ILE A 8 -37.94 -12.77 5.93
N ASN A 9 -39.05 -13.27 5.39
CA ASN A 9 -39.05 -14.60 4.73
C ASN A 9 -38.23 -14.58 3.42
N MET A 10 -37.75 -13.41 3.01
CA MET A 10 -36.70 -13.18 2.01
C MET A 10 -35.27 -13.37 2.55
N SER A 11 -35.09 -13.78 3.81
CA SER A 11 -33.85 -13.53 4.56
C SER A 11 -32.67 -14.40 4.14
N ILE A 12 -32.72 -15.72 4.39
CA ILE A 12 -31.47 -16.48 4.49
C ILE A 12 -30.88 -16.83 3.14
N TYR A 13 -31.72 -17.19 2.16
CA TYR A 13 -31.26 -17.46 0.80
C TYR A 13 -30.65 -16.21 0.16
N PHE A 14 -31.24 -15.04 0.41
CA PHE A 14 -30.65 -13.77 0.00
C PHE A 14 -29.31 -13.52 0.69
N GLN A 15 -29.22 -13.69 2.02
CA GLN A 15 -27.96 -13.56 2.74
C GLN A 15 -26.89 -14.53 2.20
N THR A 16 -27.26 -15.76 1.88
CA THR A 16 -26.34 -16.77 1.32
C THR A 16 -25.87 -16.40 -0.08
N ILE A 17 -26.76 -15.96 -0.97
CA ILE A 17 -26.40 -15.51 -2.33
C ILE A 17 -25.46 -14.29 -2.24
N VAL A 18 -25.79 -13.31 -1.40
CA VAL A 18 -24.95 -12.13 -1.18
C VAL A 18 -23.57 -12.54 -0.64
N PHE A 19 -23.52 -13.45 0.32
CA PHE A 19 -22.26 -13.94 0.88
C PHE A 19 -21.39 -14.60 -0.18
N ILE A 20 -21.95 -15.50 -0.99
CA ILE A 20 -21.23 -16.18 -2.09
C ILE A 20 -20.71 -15.16 -3.11
N ALA A 21 -21.55 -14.19 -3.51
CA ALA A 21 -21.16 -13.14 -4.45
C ALA A 21 -20.01 -12.26 -3.92
N LEU A 22 -20.10 -11.84 -2.65
CA LEU A 22 -19.07 -11.05 -1.99
C LEU A 22 -17.77 -11.84 -1.81
N MET A 23 -17.87 -13.12 -1.42
CA MET A 23 -16.72 -14.02 -1.33
C MET A 23 -16.01 -14.16 -2.68
N ALA A 24 -16.75 -14.42 -3.75
CA ALA A 24 -16.18 -14.53 -5.09
C ALA A 24 -15.50 -13.23 -5.53
N LEU A 25 -16.10 -12.07 -5.23
CA LEU A 25 -15.54 -10.76 -5.53
C LEU A 25 -14.24 -10.51 -4.75
N VAL A 26 -14.24 -10.78 -3.44
CA VAL A 26 -13.06 -10.60 -2.57
C VAL A 26 -11.91 -11.49 -3.02
N VAL A 27 -12.18 -12.78 -3.30
CA VAL A 27 -11.18 -13.72 -3.82
C VAL A 27 -10.59 -13.21 -5.14
N ARG A 28 -11.46 -12.78 -6.07
CA ARG A 28 -11.01 -12.23 -7.37
C ARG A 28 -10.14 -10.98 -7.21
N LEU A 29 -10.45 -10.11 -6.27
CA LEU A 29 -9.67 -8.89 -6.01
C LEU A 29 -8.30 -9.24 -5.41
N HIS A 30 -8.24 -10.12 -4.41
CA HIS A 30 -6.97 -10.52 -3.78
C HIS A 30 -6.08 -11.32 -4.73
N TRP A 31 -6.67 -12.15 -5.60
CA TRP A 31 -5.94 -12.85 -6.66
C TRP A 31 -5.22 -11.87 -7.59
N LYS A 32 -5.89 -10.76 -7.93
CA LYS A 32 -5.30 -9.70 -8.78
C LYS A 32 -4.27 -8.83 -8.07
N ILE A 33 -4.28 -8.77 -6.73
CA ILE A 33 -3.34 -7.96 -5.94
C ILE A 33 -1.97 -8.64 -5.82
N GLY A 34 -1.92 -9.97 -5.74
CA GLY A 34 -0.69 -10.74 -5.92
C GLY A 34 0.31 -10.65 -4.76
N SER A 35 0.20 -11.60 -3.83
CA SER A 35 1.34 -12.37 -3.32
C SER A 35 0.80 -13.67 -2.71
N VAL A 36 1.43 -14.82 -3.00
CA VAL A 36 1.04 -16.13 -2.48
C VAL A 36 0.85 -16.14 -0.94
N PRO A 37 1.73 -15.56 -0.12
CA PRO A 37 1.53 -15.52 1.33
C PRO A 37 0.33 -14.64 1.75
N HIS A 38 0.07 -13.54 1.04
CA HIS A 38 -1.11 -12.70 1.32
C HIS A 38 -2.41 -13.44 0.99
N LEU A 39 -2.43 -14.21 -0.10
CA LEU A 39 -3.56 -15.05 -0.47
C LEU A 39 -3.85 -16.13 0.59
N LEU A 40 -2.82 -16.75 1.16
CA LEU A 40 -2.96 -17.80 2.16
C LEU A 40 -3.53 -17.25 3.49
N LEU A 41 -3.02 -16.11 3.96
CA LEU A 41 -3.58 -15.40 5.12
C LEU A 41 -5.04 -15.00 4.91
N CYS A 42 -5.37 -14.52 3.71
CA CYS A 42 -6.74 -14.19 3.36
C CYS A 42 -7.63 -15.44 3.31
N ALA A 43 -7.13 -16.56 2.76
CA ALA A 43 -7.87 -17.83 2.70
C ALA A 43 -8.20 -18.34 4.11
N VAL A 44 -7.25 -18.26 5.05
CA VAL A 44 -7.51 -18.62 6.47
C VAL A 44 -8.57 -17.70 7.07
N LYS A 45 -8.42 -16.37 6.93
CA LYS A 45 -9.37 -15.39 7.46
C LYS A 45 -10.78 -15.64 6.94
N TYR A 46 -10.95 -15.77 5.63
CA TYR A 46 -12.27 -15.96 5.03
C TYR A 46 -12.81 -17.39 5.22
N GLY A 47 -11.95 -18.40 5.36
CA GLY A 47 -12.34 -19.76 5.72
C GLY A 47 -13.05 -19.83 7.06
N VAL A 48 -12.58 -19.09 8.07
CA VAL A 48 -13.29 -18.97 9.36
C VAL A 48 -14.67 -18.36 9.19
N PHE A 49 -14.82 -17.30 8.39
CA PHE A 49 -16.13 -16.70 8.10
C PHE A 49 -17.07 -17.67 7.37
N VAL A 50 -16.55 -18.48 6.45
CA VAL A 50 -17.33 -19.53 5.77
C VAL A 50 -17.85 -20.56 6.78
N LEU A 51 -17.00 -21.04 7.70
CA LEU A 51 -17.42 -22.00 8.73
C LEU A 51 -18.50 -21.41 9.65
N ILE A 52 -18.33 -20.17 10.10
CA ILE A 52 -19.34 -19.45 10.90
C ILE A 52 -20.64 -19.32 10.10
N PHE A 53 -20.56 -18.95 8.82
CA PHE A 53 -21.73 -18.78 7.98
C PHE A 53 -22.49 -20.10 7.75
N ILE A 54 -21.76 -21.21 7.53
CA ILE A 54 -22.33 -22.55 7.43
C ILE A 54 -23.01 -22.94 8.75
N TYR A 55 -22.37 -22.70 9.89
CA TYR A 55 -22.94 -22.98 11.21
C TYR A 55 -24.27 -22.23 11.43
N LEU A 56 -24.32 -20.94 11.09
CA LEU A 56 -25.55 -20.13 11.20
C LEU A 56 -26.64 -20.60 10.23
N PHE A 57 -26.26 -21.03 9.03
CA PHE A 57 -27.18 -21.61 8.05
C PHE A 57 -27.78 -22.93 8.55
N LEU A 58 -26.96 -23.82 9.12
CA LEU A 58 -27.41 -25.09 9.69
C LEU A 58 -28.29 -24.89 10.92
N ASN A 59 -27.95 -23.95 11.80
CA ASN A 59 -28.78 -23.58 12.95
C ASN A 59 -30.17 -23.05 12.54
N TRP A 60 -30.24 -22.32 11.43
CA TRP A 60 -31.52 -21.85 10.88
C TRP A 60 -32.34 -22.96 10.22
N ALA A 61 -31.66 -23.95 9.63
CA ALA A 61 -32.29 -25.10 8.98
C ALA A 61 -32.77 -26.16 9.98
N SER A 62 -32.17 -26.21 11.17
CA SER A 62 -32.64 -27.01 12.30
C SER A 62 -33.86 -26.33 12.95
N ASP A 63 -34.77 -27.13 13.52
CA ASP A 63 -36.02 -26.70 14.17
C ASP A 63 -35.77 -26.03 15.55
N VAL A 64 -34.80 -25.14 15.59
CA VAL A 64 -34.33 -24.42 16.78
C VAL A 64 -35.27 -23.24 17.07
N ASN A 65 -35.36 -22.87 18.34
CA ASN A 65 -36.18 -21.76 18.84
C ASN A 65 -36.16 -20.52 17.89
N PRO A 66 -37.32 -19.94 17.51
CA PRO A 66 -37.42 -18.81 16.58
C PRO A 66 -36.54 -17.60 16.96
N THR A 67 -36.23 -17.39 18.24
CA THR A 67 -35.30 -16.34 18.67
C THR A 67 -33.88 -16.56 18.14
N LEU A 68 -33.39 -17.81 18.15
CA LEU A 68 -32.09 -18.21 17.62
C LEU A 68 -32.05 -18.13 16.08
N ARG A 69 -33.20 -18.32 15.44
CA ARG A 69 -33.36 -18.16 13.99
C ARG A 69 -33.19 -16.71 13.55
N ASN A 70 -33.83 -15.77 14.26
CA ASN A 70 -33.73 -14.34 13.98
C ASN A 70 -32.34 -13.78 14.30
N SER A 71 -31.70 -14.24 15.40
CA SER A 71 -30.33 -13.84 15.71
C SER A 71 -29.34 -14.33 14.65
N SER A 72 -29.53 -15.55 14.12
CA SER A 72 -28.66 -16.10 13.06
C SER A 72 -28.73 -15.25 11.79
N ILE A 73 -29.92 -14.84 11.38
CA ILE A 73 -30.13 -13.93 10.24
C ILE A 73 -29.43 -12.59 10.44
N LEU A 74 -29.55 -12.01 11.64
CA LEU A 74 -28.91 -10.74 11.98
C LEU A 74 -27.38 -10.87 11.90
N ILE A 75 -26.81 -11.94 12.45
CA ILE A 75 -25.38 -12.20 12.39
C ILE A 75 -24.92 -12.40 10.94
N MET A 76 -25.66 -13.15 10.11
CA MET A 76 -25.35 -13.31 8.68
C MET A 76 -25.37 -11.98 7.93
N THR A 77 -26.30 -11.09 8.28
CA THR A 77 -26.37 -9.74 7.72
C THR A 77 -25.14 -8.91 8.10
N LEU A 78 -24.71 -8.98 9.36
CA LEU A 78 -23.48 -8.31 9.83
C LEU A 78 -22.23 -8.86 9.14
N ILE A 79 -22.14 -10.18 8.92
CA ILE A 79 -21.06 -10.80 8.17
C ILE A 79 -21.05 -10.27 6.73
N ASN A 80 -22.21 -10.17 6.07
CA ASN A 80 -22.29 -9.64 4.71
C ASN A 80 -21.89 -8.17 4.62
N LEU A 81 -22.28 -7.33 5.59
CA LEU A 81 -21.82 -5.94 5.66
C LEU A 81 -20.31 -5.84 5.85
N PHE A 82 -19.74 -6.70 6.71
CA PHE A 82 -18.29 -6.78 6.89
C PHE A 82 -17.59 -7.24 5.60
N MET A 83 -18.12 -8.25 4.91
CA MET A 83 -17.58 -8.74 3.64
C MET A 83 -17.64 -7.68 2.54
N LEU A 84 -18.75 -6.93 2.47
CA LEU A 84 -18.90 -5.80 1.56
C LEU A 84 -17.85 -4.73 1.83
N TRP A 85 -17.63 -4.37 3.10
CA TRP A 85 -16.58 -3.43 3.47
C TRP A 85 -15.18 -3.91 3.01
N ASN A 86 -14.83 -5.17 3.25
CA ASN A 86 -13.56 -5.73 2.79
C ASN A 86 -13.46 -5.72 1.25
N ALA A 87 -14.56 -5.97 0.53
CA ALA A 87 -14.58 -5.89 -0.92
C ALA A 87 -14.32 -4.46 -1.43
N ILE A 88 -14.92 -3.44 -0.80
CA ILE A 88 -14.68 -2.03 -1.15
C ILE A 88 -13.21 -1.67 -0.88
N VAL A 89 -12.66 -2.05 0.28
CA VAL A 89 -11.26 -1.80 0.62
C VAL A 89 -10.33 -2.47 -0.40
N ALA A 90 -10.56 -3.73 -0.75
CA ALA A 90 -9.76 -4.44 -1.75
C ALA A 90 -9.89 -3.85 -3.16
N ALA A 91 -11.06 -3.33 -3.52
CA ALA A 91 -11.27 -2.66 -4.81
C ALA A 91 -10.47 -1.37 -4.93
N VAL A 92 -10.29 -0.65 -3.82
CA VAL A 92 -9.46 0.56 -3.75
C VAL A 92 -7.97 0.22 -3.59
N GLU A 93 -7.62 -0.92 -2.98
CA GLU A 93 -6.25 -1.40 -2.87
C GLU A 93 -5.65 -1.80 -4.24
N LEU A 94 -6.45 -2.45 -5.10
CA LEU A 94 -5.99 -2.93 -6.40
C LEU A 94 -5.32 -1.85 -7.29
N PRO A 95 -5.93 -0.67 -7.55
CA PRO A 95 -5.29 0.36 -8.36
C PRO A 95 -4.03 0.93 -7.68
N TYR A 96 -4.00 0.99 -6.36
CA TYR A 96 -2.82 1.44 -5.61
C TYR A 96 -1.65 0.47 -5.77
N ARG A 97 -1.88 -0.84 -5.57
CA ARG A 97 -0.86 -1.89 -5.75
C ARG A 97 -0.35 -1.93 -7.18
N ARG A 98 -1.23 -1.76 -8.17
CA ARG A 98 -0.84 -1.66 -9.59
C ARG A 98 0.02 -0.43 -9.90
N ALA A 99 -0.29 0.72 -9.32
CA ALA A 99 0.52 1.92 -9.49
C ALA A 99 1.92 1.73 -8.86
N LEU A 100 1.99 1.09 -7.69
CA LEU A 100 3.27 0.73 -7.07
C LEU A 100 4.09 -0.23 -7.93
N THR A 101 3.50 -1.31 -8.46
CA THR A 101 4.21 -2.25 -9.34
C THR A 101 4.61 -1.60 -10.68
N SER A 102 3.80 -0.69 -11.21
CA SER A 102 4.16 0.05 -12.43
C SER A 102 5.37 0.97 -12.23
N CYS A 103 5.60 1.47 -11.01
CA CYS A 103 6.79 2.25 -10.68
C CYS A 103 8.07 1.39 -10.62
N VAL A 104 7.94 0.08 -10.39
CA VAL A 104 9.02 -0.91 -10.28
C VAL A 104 9.45 -1.41 -11.66
N ASP A 105 8.49 -1.73 -12.52
CA ASP A 105 8.73 -2.40 -13.80
C ASP A 105 9.16 -1.45 -14.95
N GLY A 106 9.19 -0.13 -14.73
CA GLY A 106 9.48 0.88 -15.77
C GLY A 106 10.14 2.18 -15.26
N VAL A 107 10.40 3.12 -16.18
CA VAL A 107 10.81 4.49 -15.82
C VAL A 107 9.61 5.18 -15.18
N CYS A 108 9.56 5.17 -13.84
CA CYS A 108 8.54 5.84 -13.06
C CYS A 108 8.39 7.30 -13.54
N THR A 109 7.26 7.59 -14.17
CA THR A 109 6.94 8.95 -14.58
C THR A 109 6.38 9.72 -13.39
N SER A 110 6.46 11.05 -13.41
CA SER A 110 5.87 11.88 -12.34
C SER A 110 4.38 11.61 -12.15
N SER A 111 3.67 11.25 -13.23
CA SER A 111 2.26 10.85 -13.20
C SER A 111 2.03 9.54 -12.45
N ASP A 112 2.91 8.54 -12.59
CA ASP A 112 2.74 7.25 -11.92
C ASP A 112 2.93 7.39 -10.40
N LEU A 113 3.90 8.22 -9.99
CA LEU A 113 4.17 8.51 -8.59
C LEU A 113 3.01 9.30 -7.95
N GLU A 114 2.51 10.32 -8.65
CA GLU A 114 1.33 11.09 -8.20
C GLU A 114 0.08 10.20 -8.10
N GLN A 115 -0.09 9.27 -9.05
CA GLN A 115 -1.17 8.29 -9.02
C GLN A 115 -1.00 7.30 -7.85
N ALA A 116 0.21 6.84 -7.56
CA ALA A 116 0.50 6.00 -6.39
C ALA A 116 0.20 6.73 -5.07
N PHE A 117 0.59 8.00 -4.96
CA PHE A 117 0.31 8.81 -3.76
C PHE A 117 -1.17 9.12 -3.57
N SER A 118 -1.88 9.49 -4.64
CA SER A 118 -3.30 9.83 -4.57
C SER A 118 -4.17 8.60 -4.30
N SER A 119 -3.87 7.47 -4.93
CA SER A 119 -4.55 6.19 -4.69
C SER A 119 -4.22 5.60 -3.32
N GLY A 120 -2.96 5.65 -2.90
CA GLY A 120 -2.51 5.22 -1.56
C GLY A 120 -3.19 6.00 -0.45
N LYS A 121 -3.26 7.34 -0.57
CA LYS A 121 -3.99 8.18 0.39
C LYS A 121 -5.47 7.79 0.50
N ARG A 122 -6.14 7.53 -0.62
CA ARG A 122 -7.56 7.09 -0.63
C ARG A 122 -7.72 5.72 0.03
N PHE A 123 -6.86 4.76 -0.32
CA PHE A 123 -6.85 3.43 0.26
C PHE A 123 -6.69 3.47 1.78
N TYR A 124 -5.67 4.16 2.28
CA TYR A 124 -5.38 4.20 3.71
C TYR A 124 -6.44 4.98 4.50
N LYS A 125 -6.99 6.06 3.94
CA LYS A 125 -8.12 6.76 4.56
C LYS A 125 -9.35 5.85 4.71
N LEU A 126 -9.66 5.07 3.67
CA LEU A 126 -10.77 4.13 3.70
C LEU A 126 -10.48 2.99 4.70
N ARG A 127 -9.31 2.35 4.62
CA ARG A 127 -8.92 1.23 5.46
C ARG A 127 -8.96 1.57 6.96
N TYR A 128 -8.47 2.75 7.32
CA TYR A 128 -8.40 3.20 8.72
C TYR A 128 -9.60 4.05 9.16
N PHE A 129 -10.68 4.13 8.37
CA PHE A 129 -11.87 4.92 8.69
C PHE A 129 -12.44 4.58 10.08
N PHE A 130 -12.69 3.30 10.35
CA PHE A 130 -13.21 2.88 11.65
C PHE A 130 -12.21 3.07 12.81
N ALA A 131 -10.91 2.90 12.54
CA ALA A 131 -9.87 3.16 13.53
C ALA A 131 -9.76 4.65 13.89
N ALA A 132 -10.04 5.54 12.96
CA ALA A 132 -10.05 6.98 13.21
C ALA A 132 -11.15 7.39 14.20
N LEU A 133 -12.31 6.72 14.13
CA LEU A 133 -13.44 6.97 15.04
C LEU A 133 -13.13 6.59 16.49
N THR A 134 -12.24 5.62 16.71
CA THR A 134 -11.85 5.14 18.04
C THR A 134 -10.48 5.65 18.51
N SER A 135 -9.80 6.48 17.71
CA SER A 135 -8.43 6.92 17.94
C SER A 135 -8.22 7.93 19.08
N GLY A 136 -9.30 8.50 19.62
CA GLY A 136 -9.24 9.56 20.64
C GLY A 136 -8.72 10.91 20.13
N SER A 137 -8.46 11.03 18.82
CA SER A 137 -8.00 12.26 18.16
C SER A 137 -8.99 12.71 17.09
N SER A 138 -8.79 13.91 16.51
CA SER A 138 -9.61 14.35 15.38
C SER A 138 -9.51 13.34 14.22
N PRO A 139 -10.63 12.70 13.80
CA PRO A 139 -10.59 11.63 12.81
C PRO A 139 -9.91 12.04 11.50
N TRP A 140 -10.10 13.29 11.07
CA TRP A 140 -9.50 13.82 9.85
C TRP A 140 -7.98 13.97 9.93
N HIS A 141 -7.45 14.33 11.10
CA HIS A 141 -6.02 14.47 11.35
C HIS A 141 -5.35 13.09 11.45
N PHE A 142 -5.98 12.16 12.14
CA PHE A 142 -5.51 10.77 12.21
C PHE A 142 -5.44 10.12 10.82
N LEU A 143 -6.51 10.26 10.04
CA LEU A 143 -6.59 9.70 8.69
C LEU A 143 -5.59 10.32 7.73
N SER A 144 -5.33 11.63 7.80
CA SER A 144 -4.33 12.27 6.95
C SER A 144 -2.91 11.87 7.33
N SER A 145 -2.61 11.76 8.62
CA SER A 145 -1.30 11.38 9.14
C SER A 145 -0.95 9.93 8.80
N ILE A 146 -1.81 8.96 9.16
CA ILE A 146 -1.60 7.54 8.85
C ILE A 146 -1.53 7.29 7.35
N ALA A 147 -2.39 7.94 6.56
CA ALA A 147 -2.37 7.74 5.12
C ALA A 147 -1.06 8.23 4.49
N ALA A 148 -0.50 9.35 4.97
CA ALA A 148 0.78 9.86 4.49
C ALA A 148 1.94 8.95 4.92
N GLU A 149 1.98 8.57 6.20
CA GLU A 149 3.02 7.71 6.77
C GLU A 149 3.07 6.35 6.07
N ARG A 150 1.93 5.64 5.99
CA ARG A 150 1.88 4.30 5.40
C ARG A 150 2.15 4.30 3.90
N THR A 151 1.70 5.33 3.19
CA THR A 151 2.02 5.46 1.75
C THR A 151 3.52 5.67 1.56
N ARG A 152 4.17 6.48 2.43
CA ARG A 152 5.62 6.69 2.41
C ARG A 152 6.38 5.40 2.72
N ASP A 153 5.95 4.65 3.74
CA ASP A 153 6.58 3.39 4.12
C ASP A 153 6.47 2.33 3.01
N ASP A 154 5.31 2.22 2.35
CA ASP A 154 5.13 1.29 1.24
C ASP A 154 5.98 1.68 0.03
N LEU A 155 6.05 2.98 -0.30
CA LEU A 155 6.99 3.48 -1.32
C LEU A 155 8.43 3.16 -0.94
N HIS A 156 8.82 3.43 0.31
CA HIS A 156 10.16 3.15 0.81
C HIS A 156 10.49 1.65 0.73
N ARG A 157 9.56 0.77 1.10
CA ARG A 157 9.72 -0.68 0.98
C ARG A 157 9.79 -1.16 -0.46
N VAL A 158 9.02 -0.55 -1.36
CA VAL A 158 9.11 -0.83 -2.79
C VAL A 158 10.46 -0.38 -3.33
N PHE A 159 10.99 0.75 -2.90
CA PHE A 159 12.31 1.25 -3.30
C PHE A 159 13.48 0.45 -2.70
N ILE A 160 13.39 0.01 -1.43
CA ILE A 160 14.42 -0.83 -0.77
C ILE A 160 14.35 -2.28 -1.26
N GLY A 161 13.15 -2.83 -1.45
CA GLY A 161 12.92 -4.23 -1.80
C GLY A 161 13.20 -4.58 -3.26
N LEU A 162 13.59 -3.59 -4.07
CA LEU A 162 14.09 -3.81 -5.41
C LEU A 162 15.59 -4.17 -5.37
N ASP A 163 15.91 -5.33 -5.92
CA ASP A 163 17.24 -5.84 -6.29
C ASP A 163 18.13 -4.76 -7.01
N PRO A 164 19.44 -4.98 -7.23
CA PRO A 164 20.46 -4.01 -7.72
C PRO A 164 20.07 -3.12 -8.91
N LYS A 165 19.04 -3.50 -9.69
CA LYS A 165 18.45 -2.67 -10.74
C LYS A 165 17.83 -1.36 -10.21
N ALA A 166 17.45 -1.29 -8.93
CA ALA A 166 16.86 -0.07 -8.36
C ALA A 166 17.85 0.92 -7.78
N SER A 167 19.07 0.53 -7.43
CA SER A 167 20.09 1.52 -7.09
C SER A 167 20.51 2.32 -8.35
N VAL A 168 20.46 1.68 -9.53
CA VAL A 168 20.55 2.35 -10.84
C VAL A 168 19.34 3.26 -11.09
N PHE A 169 18.15 2.84 -10.66
CA PHE A 169 16.93 3.64 -10.73
C PHE A 169 16.96 4.85 -9.80
N GLY A 170 17.41 4.70 -8.55
CA GLY A 170 17.55 5.76 -7.56
C GLY A 170 18.56 6.82 -8.01
N ALA A 171 19.68 6.41 -8.59
CA ALA A 171 20.63 7.31 -9.23
C ALA A 171 19.98 8.11 -10.38
N LYS A 172 19.23 7.45 -11.27
CA LYS A 172 18.48 8.13 -12.35
C LYS A 172 17.43 9.11 -11.83
N LEU A 173 16.67 8.72 -10.81
CA LEU A 173 15.66 9.58 -10.19
C LEU A 173 16.31 10.80 -9.54
N TYR A 174 17.46 10.61 -8.90
CA TYR A 174 18.26 11.68 -8.30
C TYR A 174 18.75 12.68 -9.35
N PHE A 175 19.29 12.22 -10.49
CA PHE A 175 19.70 13.11 -11.57
C PHE A 175 18.51 13.89 -12.16
N HIS A 176 17.36 13.25 -12.34
CA HIS A 176 16.14 13.93 -12.78
C HIS A 176 15.62 14.95 -11.76
N PHE A 177 15.70 14.65 -10.46
CA PHE A 177 15.37 15.58 -9.39
C PHE A 177 16.28 16.81 -9.43
N LEU A 178 17.60 16.63 -9.51
CA LEU A 178 18.56 17.74 -9.62
C LEU A 178 18.29 18.61 -10.84
N ARG A 179 17.97 17.99 -11.98
CA ARG A 179 17.61 18.72 -13.21
C ARG A 179 16.37 19.60 -13.01
N ASN A 180 15.34 19.07 -12.36
CA ASN A 180 14.12 19.81 -12.10
C ASN A 180 14.32 20.92 -11.06
N GLN A 181 15.14 20.69 -10.02
CA GLN A 181 15.51 21.72 -9.06
C GLN A 181 16.29 22.86 -9.72
N LEU A 182 17.27 22.55 -10.56
CA LEU A 182 18.02 23.55 -11.34
C LEU A 182 17.11 24.35 -12.29
N ALA A 183 16.10 23.71 -12.89
CA ALA A 183 15.12 24.38 -13.73
C ALA A 183 14.15 25.28 -12.93
N ALA A 184 13.78 24.85 -11.71
CA ALA A 184 12.89 25.59 -10.82
C ALA A 184 13.60 26.77 -10.13
N ASP A 185 14.90 26.67 -9.90
CA ASP A 185 15.70 27.70 -9.24
C ASP A 185 16.01 28.88 -10.17
N LYS A 186 15.06 29.82 -10.22
CA LYS A 186 15.16 31.07 -10.98
C LYS A 186 16.17 32.06 -10.39
N SER A 187 16.61 31.88 -9.16
CA SER A 187 17.52 32.81 -8.46
C SER A 187 18.97 32.68 -8.92
N MET A 188 19.32 31.55 -9.53
CA MET A 188 20.68 31.27 -9.99
C MET A 188 21.01 31.95 -11.33
N PRO A 189 22.19 32.57 -11.49
CA PRO A 189 22.65 33.10 -12.78
C PRO A 189 22.62 32.04 -13.88
N ALA A 190 22.22 32.43 -15.09
CA ALA A 190 22.02 31.52 -16.22
C ALA A 190 23.28 30.71 -16.57
N ASP A 191 24.45 31.34 -16.51
CA ASP A 191 25.73 30.68 -16.81
C ASP A 191 26.03 29.56 -15.82
N LYS A 192 25.90 29.84 -14.51
CA LYS A 192 26.09 28.83 -13.45
C LYS A 192 25.06 27.72 -13.50
N ARG A 193 23.82 28.04 -13.88
CA ARG A 193 22.76 27.04 -14.07
C ARG A 193 23.10 26.10 -15.23
N SER A 194 23.61 26.64 -16.34
CA SER A 194 24.02 25.85 -17.51
C SER A 194 25.23 24.95 -17.20
N GLU A 195 26.19 25.43 -16.43
CA GLU A 195 27.36 24.68 -15.98
C GLU A 195 26.94 23.51 -15.08
N ARG A 196 26.10 23.77 -14.07
CA ARG A 196 25.57 22.73 -13.18
C ARG A 196 24.69 21.73 -13.92
N LEU A 197 23.91 22.17 -14.90
CA LEU A 197 23.13 21.28 -15.75
C LEU A 197 24.03 20.33 -16.53
N ARG A 198 25.12 20.84 -17.13
CA ARG A 198 26.12 20.01 -17.82
C ARG A 198 26.80 19.02 -16.88
N ALA A 199 27.11 19.43 -15.65
CA ALA A 199 27.68 18.53 -14.65
C ALA A 199 26.70 17.39 -14.29
N VAL A 200 25.42 17.72 -14.05
CA VAL A 200 24.37 16.72 -13.79
C VAL A 200 24.19 15.77 -14.97
N GLU A 201 24.22 16.28 -16.21
CA GLU A 201 24.13 15.45 -17.42
C GLU A 201 25.38 14.57 -17.62
N ALA A 202 26.57 15.07 -17.29
CA ALA A 202 27.81 14.29 -17.33
C ALA A 202 27.78 13.15 -16.30
N LEU A 203 27.37 13.45 -15.06
CA LEU A 203 27.15 12.47 -13.99
C LEU A 203 26.14 11.39 -14.39
N GLY A 204 25.04 11.76 -15.04
CA GLY A 204 24.02 10.81 -15.48
C GLY A 204 24.38 9.97 -16.71
N ARG A 205 25.43 10.34 -17.46
CA ARG A 205 25.90 9.61 -18.66
C ARG A 205 27.14 8.74 -18.39
N ASP A 206 27.84 8.99 -17.29
CA ASP A 206 29.02 8.23 -16.91
C ASP A 206 28.62 6.85 -16.33
N PRO A 207 29.00 5.74 -17.01
CA PRO A 207 28.67 4.40 -16.55
C PRO A 207 29.29 4.06 -15.20
N TRP A 208 30.50 4.53 -14.93
CA TRP A 208 31.24 4.25 -13.70
C TRP A 208 30.64 4.98 -12.50
N LEU A 209 30.30 6.27 -12.66
CA LEU A 209 29.61 7.04 -11.60
C LEU A 209 28.22 6.48 -11.32
N THR A 210 27.52 6.03 -12.36
CA THR A 210 26.21 5.39 -12.20
C THR A 210 26.35 4.10 -11.39
N GLU A 211 27.34 3.25 -11.71
CA GLU A 211 27.63 2.02 -10.97
C GLU A 211 28.00 2.30 -9.51
N LYS A 212 28.90 3.25 -9.23
CA LYS A 212 29.32 3.55 -7.85
C LYS A 212 28.25 4.25 -7.01
N THR A 213 27.43 5.09 -7.62
CA THR A 213 26.23 5.64 -6.96
C THR A 213 25.24 4.52 -6.64
N SER A 214 25.12 3.54 -7.54
CA SER A 214 24.31 2.34 -7.35
C SER A 214 24.82 1.52 -6.16
N ASP A 215 26.13 1.25 -6.12
CA ASP A 215 26.78 0.51 -5.03
C ASP A 215 26.61 1.24 -3.70
N PHE A 216 26.82 2.56 -3.66
CA PHE A 216 26.63 3.37 -2.45
C PHE A 216 25.18 3.32 -1.94
N LEU A 217 24.21 3.53 -2.83
CA LEU A 217 22.79 3.45 -2.48
C LEU A 217 22.39 2.04 -2.02
N HIS A 218 23.01 0.99 -2.58
CA HIS A 218 22.78 -0.38 -2.14
C HIS A 218 23.22 -0.58 -0.69
N HIS A 219 24.47 -0.24 -0.36
CA HIS A 219 24.95 -0.36 1.01
C HIS A 219 24.16 0.56 1.96
N LEU A 220 23.81 1.78 1.55
CA LEU A 220 22.98 2.70 2.37
C LEU A 220 21.61 2.12 2.74
N LEU A 221 20.98 1.40 1.82
CA LEU A 221 19.61 0.93 1.97
C LEU A 221 19.51 -0.50 2.53
N ALA A 222 20.48 -1.36 2.24
CA ALA A 222 20.46 -2.76 2.64
C ALA A 222 21.29 -3.04 3.90
N ALA A 223 22.48 -2.45 4.03
CA ALA A 223 23.42 -2.70 5.10
C ALA A 223 24.30 -1.45 5.35
N PRO A 224 23.76 -0.41 6.02
CA PRO A 224 24.45 0.86 6.20
C PRO A 224 25.71 0.75 7.07
N GLU A 225 25.88 -0.34 7.81
CA GLU A 225 27.09 -0.64 8.56
C GLU A 225 28.27 -0.94 7.61
N ASP A 226 28.01 -1.62 6.49
CA ASP A 226 29.02 -1.95 5.47
C ASP A 226 29.54 -0.70 4.73
N LEU A 227 28.79 0.41 4.73
CA LEU A 227 29.26 1.69 4.19
C LEU A 227 30.46 2.23 4.97
N LEU A 228 30.48 2.03 6.29
CA LEU A 228 31.58 2.49 7.14
C LEU A 228 32.88 1.82 6.71
N ASP A 229 32.82 0.51 6.47
CA ASP A 229 33.97 -0.29 6.04
C ASP A 229 34.30 -0.12 4.54
N ALA A 230 33.34 0.30 3.71
CA ALA A 230 33.52 0.60 2.29
C ALA A 230 34.16 1.98 2.00
N GLY A 231 34.74 2.64 3.02
CA GLY A 231 35.49 3.90 2.89
C GLY A 231 34.76 5.15 3.38
N LEU A 232 33.50 5.04 3.85
CA LEU A 232 32.80 6.19 4.45
C LEU A 232 33.40 6.59 5.80
N LYS A 233 34.01 5.64 6.52
CA LYS A 233 34.72 5.92 7.78
C LYS A 233 35.84 6.94 7.59
N ASP A 234 36.69 6.76 6.57
CA ASP A 234 37.79 7.68 6.29
C ASP A 234 37.27 9.06 5.86
N SER A 235 36.19 9.09 5.07
CA SER A 235 35.52 10.34 4.67
C SER A 235 34.90 11.09 5.86
N LEU A 236 34.32 10.36 6.82
CA LEU A 236 33.73 10.94 8.04
C LEU A 236 34.79 11.44 9.02
N ILE A 237 35.97 10.79 9.05
CA ILE A 237 37.14 11.26 9.80
C ILE A 237 37.69 12.54 9.16
N ASP A 238 37.84 12.57 7.83
CA ASP A 238 38.32 13.75 7.09
C ASP A 238 37.38 14.96 7.22
N GLU A 239 36.06 14.74 7.30
CA GLU A 239 35.08 15.80 7.59
C GLU A 239 34.95 16.15 9.09
N GLY A 240 35.72 15.49 9.96
CA GLY A 240 35.70 15.73 11.42
C GLY A 240 34.38 15.35 12.10
N LYS A 241 33.62 14.44 11.50
CA LYS A 241 32.32 13.94 11.98
C LYS A 241 32.43 12.63 12.77
N MET A 242 33.56 11.94 12.66
CA MET A 242 33.97 10.82 13.50
C MET A 242 35.36 11.09 14.08
N VAL A 243 35.61 10.60 15.29
CA VAL A 243 36.88 10.70 16.03
C VAL A 243 37.66 9.40 15.90
#